data_AF-A0A8D8PSX9-F1
#
_entry.id   AF-A0A8D8PSX9-F1
#
_cell.length_a   1.000
_cell.length_b   1.000
_cell.length_c   1.000
_cell.angle_alpha   90.00
_cell.angle_beta   90.00
_cell.angle_gamma   90.00
#
_symmetry.space_group_name_H-M   'P 1'
#
loop_
_entity.id
_entity.type
_entity.pdbx_description
1 polymer ?
#
loop_
_entity_poly.entity_id
_entity_poly.type
_entity_poly.pdbx_seq_one_letter_code
_entity_poly.pdbx_strand_id
1 'polypeptide(L)'
;MRAREKAGEGGGQSQSQGQQHHIEGMSSDEEVTEAESSAFRLQRETIESDARIVFEDVNEEFSLVECVVAKFARWKKFEPDQYGDAYVSLCLCKILGPFVRFKLLFWNPLTQPLKSLEEERWYRSLLLYGLTSSETEESLVRDPDVMLLPKVVEKVILTKIEVIVKAAYNPLSTSQTVCLIGTLSKLLQDFPTLDGDCKILNCVLEATVDRLRTAVDDDVFIPIYMNEFPTYYPDPGSIPTPVFLNWKCSFVRCDKSRRS
;
A
#
# COMPACT_ATOMS: atom_id res chain seq x y z
N MET A 1 -46.49 -58.58 -0.40
CA MET A 1 -47.88 -58.62 0.13
C MET A 1 -48.14 -57.31 0.86
N ARG A 2 -49.16 -56.53 0.41
CA ARG A 2 -49.94 -55.45 1.08
C ARG A 2 -49.18 -54.42 1.93
N ALA A 3 -48.98 -53.18 1.51
CA ALA A 3 -49.94 -52.05 1.36
C ALA A 3 -50.63 -51.62 2.67
N ARG A 4 -50.40 -50.37 3.13
CA ARG A 4 -51.41 -49.28 3.15
C ARG A 4 -50.86 -47.94 3.69
N GLU A 5 -51.34 -46.87 3.06
CA GLU A 5 -51.09 -45.43 3.18
C GLU A 5 -51.52 -44.77 4.51
N LYS A 6 -50.99 -43.56 4.77
CA LYS A 6 -51.77 -42.39 5.18
C LYS A 6 -51.16 -41.07 4.66
N ALA A 7 -52.04 -40.24 4.09
CA ALA A 7 -51.95 -38.79 3.82
C ALA A 7 -51.50 -37.99 5.06
N GLY A 8 -51.00 -36.75 5.04
CA GLY A 8 -51.15 -35.59 4.14
C GLY A 8 -51.33 -34.35 5.04
N GLU A 9 -50.81 -33.19 4.61
CA GLU A 9 -50.86 -31.84 5.25
C GLU A 9 -49.96 -31.65 6.48
N GLY A 10 -49.23 -30.55 6.71
CA GLY A 10 -49.09 -29.24 6.10
C GLY A 10 -48.46 -28.31 7.14
N GLY A 11 -47.55 -27.41 6.76
CA GLY A 11 -47.01 -26.39 7.69
C GLY A 11 -45.59 -25.96 7.36
N GLY A 12 -45.47 -24.95 6.50
CA GLY A 12 -44.20 -24.42 6.00
C GLY A 12 -43.30 -23.85 7.10
N GLN A 13 -42.02 -24.20 7.01
CA GLN A 13 -40.95 -23.40 7.59
C GLN A 13 -40.32 -22.60 6.47
N SER A 14 -40.73 -21.33 6.38
CA SER A 14 -40.04 -20.32 5.58
C SER A 14 -38.63 -20.13 6.14
N GLN A 15 -37.64 -20.78 5.54
CA GLN A 15 -36.26 -20.35 5.69
C GLN A 15 -36.12 -19.00 4.99
N SER A 16 -36.06 -17.93 5.78
CA SER A 16 -35.62 -16.62 5.32
C SER A 16 -34.15 -16.70 4.95
N GLN A 17 -33.86 -17.17 3.73
CA GLN A 17 -32.60 -16.85 3.08
C GLN A 17 -32.57 -15.33 2.95
N GLY A 18 -31.64 -14.69 3.67
CA GLY A 18 -31.32 -13.29 3.47
C GLY A 18 -30.85 -13.14 2.04
N GLN A 19 -31.76 -12.81 1.14
CA GLN A 19 -31.46 -12.34 -0.19
C GLN A 19 -30.58 -11.10 0.00
N GLN A 20 -29.28 -11.28 -0.20
CA GLN A 20 -28.43 -10.15 -0.54
C GLN A 20 -29.07 -9.53 -1.77
N HIS A 21 -29.63 -8.34 -1.59
CA HIS A 21 -30.23 -7.57 -2.66
C HIS A 21 -29.11 -7.25 -3.65
N HIS A 22 -28.99 -8.11 -4.67
CA HIS A 22 -28.09 -7.92 -5.78
C HIS A 22 -28.57 -6.67 -6.52
N ILE A 23 -27.93 -5.54 -6.25
CA ILE A 23 -28.17 -4.29 -6.96
C ILE A 23 -27.62 -4.53 -8.37
N GLU A 24 -28.52 -4.64 -9.34
CA GLU A 24 -28.19 -4.77 -10.75
C GLU A 24 -27.29 -3.59 -11.16
N GLY A 25 -26.04 -3.89 -11.51
CA GLY A 25 -24.98 -2.90 -11.74
C GLY A 25 -23.80 -2.94 -10.77
N MET A 26 -23.81 -3.79 -9.74
CA MET A 26 -22.63 -4.09 -8.89
C MET A 26 -21.82 -5.31 -9.35
N SER A 27 -21.95 -5.69 -10.63
CA SER A 27 -21.09 -6.69 -11.24
C SER A 27 -19.68 -6.11 -11.37
N SER A 28 -18.74 -6.64 -10.59
CA SER A 28 -17.32 -6.37 -10.77
C SER A 28 -16.88 -7.10 -12.04
N ASP A 29 -16.71 -6.38 -13.15
CA ASP A 29 -16.24 -6.90 -14.44
C ASP A 29 -14.74 -7.32 -14.44
N GLU A 30 -14.18 -7.63 -13.26
CA GLU A 30 -12.82 -8.12 -13.08
C GLU A 30 -12.82 -9.66 -12.91
N GLU A 31 -13.52 -10.40 -13.76
CA GLU A 31 -13.47 -11.86 -13.74
C GLU A 31 -12.17 -12.33 -14.41
N VAL A 32 -11.13 -12.57 -13.62
CA VAL A 32 -9.86 -13.15 -14.09
C VAL A 32 -10.13 -14.56 -14.59
N THR A 33 -9.77 -14.86 -15.84
CA THR A 33 -10.00 -16.19 -16.39
C THR A 33 -9.17 -17.25 -15.63
N GLU A 34 -9.67 -18.49 -15.58
CA GLU A 34 -8.92 -19.60 -14.95
C GLU A 34 -7.54 -19.79 -15.59
N ALA A 35 -7.44 -19.56 -16.91
CA ALA A 35 -6.19 -19.59 -17.66
C ALA A 35 -5.20 -18.52 -17.15
N GLU A 36 -5.63 -17.27 -17.01
CA GLU A 36 -4.78 -16.17 -16.49
C GLU A 36 -4.35 -16.41 -15.05
N SER A 37 -5.28 -16.87 -14.20
CA SER A 37 -4.98 -17.21 -12.80
C SER A 37 -3.94 -18.33 -12.69
N SER A 38 -4.07 -19.37 -13.53
CA SER A 38 -3.10 -20.47 -13.58
C SER A 38 -1.73 -20.03 -14.08
N ALA A 39 -1.68 -19.18 -15.10
CA ALA A 39 -0.44 -18.63 -15.65
C ALA A 39 0.27 -17.74 -14.62
N PHE A 40 -0.47 -16.87 -13.93
CA PHE A 40 0.07 -16.02 -12.86
C PHE A 40 0.67 -16.86 -11.72
N ARG A 41 -0.01 -17.92 -11.31
CA ARG A 41 0.50 -18.84 -10.28
C ARG A 41 1.80 -19.52 -10.72
N LEU A 42 1.86 -20.03 -11.94
CA LEU A 42 3.05 -20.69 -12.46
C LEU A 42 4.25 -19.73 -12.54
N GLN A 43 4.02 -18.50 -13.02
CA GLN A 43 5.06 -17.46 -13.04
C GLN A 43 5.54 -17.13 -11.63
N ARG A 44 4.62 -17.01 -10.67
CA ARG A 44 4.97 -16.77 -9.27
C ARG A 44 5.78 -17.91 -8.66
N GLU A 45 5.41 -19.16 -8.91
CA GLU A 45 6.14 -20.35 -8.45
C GLU A 45 7.56 -20.41 -9.03
N THR A 46 7.71 -20.04 -10.31
CA THR A 46 9.02 -19.92 -10.97
C THR A 46 9.89 -18.88 -10.28
N ILE A 47 9.37 -17.66 -10.08
CA ILE A 47 10.09 -16.57 -9.40
C ILE A 47 10.45 -16.97 -7.96
N GLU A 48 9.57 -17.71 -7.27
CA GLU A 48 9.86 -18.21 -5.92
C GLU A 48 10.98 -19.26 -5.90
N SER A 49 11.01 -20.15 -6.89
CA SER A 49 12.11 -21.11 -7.05
C SER A 49 13.43 -20.40 -7.31
N ASP A 50 13.44 -19.45 -8.25
CA ASP A 50 14.63 -18.67 -8.61
C ASP A 50 15.13 -17.85 -7.41
N ALA A 51 14.22 -17.24 -6.64
CA ALA A 51 14.58 -16.47 -5.46
C ALA A 51 15.37 -17.30 -4.44
N ARG A 52 15.08 -18.61 -4.29
CA ARG A 52 15.78 -19.46 -3.31
C ARG A 52 17.25 -19.69 -3.65
N ILE A 53 17.62 -19.58 -4.92
CA ILE A 53 18.99 -19.84 -5.40
C ILE A 53 19.79 -18.55 -5.68
N VAL A 54 19.18 -17.37 -5.57
CA VAL A 54 19.86 -16.07 -5.84
C VAL A 54 21.16 -15.87 -5.06
N PHE A 55 21.24 -16.42 -3.84
CA PHE A 55 22.42 -16.30 -2.97
C PHE A 55 23.13 -17.65 -2.73
N GLU A 56 22.86 -18.67 -3.54
CA GLU A 56 23.41 -20.02 -3.34
C GLU A 56 24.94 -20.06 -3.45
N ASP A 57 25.51 -19.24 -4.34
CA ASP A 57 26.95 -19.13 -4.58
C ASP A 57 27.64 -18.05 -3.71
N VAL A 58 26.89 -17.37 -2.85
CA VAL A 58 27.38 -16.30 -1.98
C VAL A 58 27.65 -16.84 -0.57
N ASN A 59 28.78 -16.46 0.04
CA ASN A 59 29.05 -16.81 1.43
C ASN A 59 27.94 -16.26 2.35
N GLU A 60 27.52 -17.06 3.34
CA GLU A 60 26.37 -16.75 4.21
C GLU A 60 26.50 -15.35 4.84
N GLU A 61 27.73 -14.97 5.21
CA GLU A 61 28.07 -13.69 5.81
C GLU A 61 27.81 -12.44 4.93
N PHE A 62 27.56 -12.64 3.63
CA PHE A 62 27.20 -11.61 2.65
C PHE A 62 25.82 -11.83 2.01
N SER A 63 25.11 -12.89 2.40
CA SER A 63 23.77 -13.22 1.87
C SER A 63 22.63 -12.60 2.69
N LEU A 64 22.88 -12.33 3.97
CA LEU A 64 21.89 -11.83 4.92
C LEU A 64 22.15 -10.35 5.27
N VAL A 65 21.07 -9.56 5.35
CA VAL A 65 21.13 -8.14 5.75
C VAL A 65 21.83 -8.01 7.09
N GLU A 66 21.47 -8.85 8.03
CA GLU A 66 21.95 -8.85 9.41
C GLU A 66 23.48 -9.05 9.47
N CYS A 67 24.02 -9.95 8.64
CA CYS A 67 25.45 -10.21 8.56
C CYS A 67 26.22 -9.05 7.91
N VAL A 68 25.69 -8.50 6.80
CA VAL A 68 26.30 -7.36 6.11
C VAL A 68 26.32 -6.13 7.03
N VAL A 69 25.20 -5.83 7.67
CA VAL A 69 25.06 -4.73 8.63
C VAL A 69 26.00 -4.91 9.81
N ALA A 70 26.15 -6.13 10.35
CA ALA A 70 27.08 -6.40 11.45
C ALA A 70 28.55 -6.15 11.07
N LYS A 71 28.95 -6.45 9.82
CA LYS A 71 30.31 -6.14 9.33
C LYS A 71 30.56 -4.63 9.26
N PHE A 72 29.60 -3.86 8.73
CA PHE A 72 29.72 -2.41 8.68
C PHE A 72 29.69 -1.76 10.08
N ALA A 73 28.85 -2.28 10.99
CA ALA A 73 28.81 -1.82 12.37
C ALA A 73 30.14 -2.09 13.09
N ARG A 74 30.76 -3.25 12.82
CA ARG A 74 32.10 -3.57 13.31
C ARG A 74 33.14 -2.60 12.73
N TRP A 75 33.12 -2.35 11.43
CA TRP A 75 34.06 -1.43 10.79
C TRP A 75 33.96 -0.02 11.40
N LYS A 76 32.73 0.51 11.50
CA LYS A 76 32.46 1.80 12.14
C LYS A 76 33.00 1.89 13.57
N LYS A 77 32.86 0.80 14.35
CA LYS A 77 33.29 0.77 15.75
C LYS A 77 34.81 0.73 15.93
N PHE A 78 35.51 -0.07 15.12
CA PHE A 78 36.94 -0.31 15.32
C PHE A 78 37.84 0.63 14.50
N GLU A 79 37.38 1.10 13.34
CA GLU A 79 38.17 1.95 12.43
C GLU A 79 37.28 3.09 11.86
N PRO A 80 36.81 4.02 12.71
CA PRO A 80 35.88 5.07 12.31
C PRO A 80 36.45 6.03 11.27
N ASP A 81 37.76 6.31 11.31
CA ASP A 81 38.42 7.22 10.35
C ASP A 81 38.36 6.62 8.94
N GLN A 82 38.72 5.33 8.79
CA GLN A 82 38.66 4.64 7.51
C GLN A 82 37.22 4.49 7.00
N TYR A 83 36.27 4.26 7.90
CA TYR A 83 34.85 4.20 7.57
C TYR A 83 34.36 5.54 7.00
N GLY A 84 34.79 6.65 7.59
CA GLY A 84 34.53 8.01 7.12
C GLY A 84 35.18 8.29 5.76
N ASP A 85 36.47 7.98 5.62
CA ASP A 85 37.26 8.19 4.39
C ASP A 85 36.72 7.37 3.21
N ALA A 86 36.17 6.18 3.46
CA ALA A 86 35.51 5.35 2.47
C ALA A 86 34.06 5.78 2.14
N TYR A 87 33.56 6.86 2.77
CA TYR A 87 32.22 7.40 2.57
C TYR A 87 31.10 6.36 2.79
N VAL A 88 31.30 5.43 3.73
CA VAL A 88 30.40 4.29 3.89
C VAL A 88 28.97 4.72 4.19
N SER A 89 28.77 5.72 5.05
CA SER A 89 27.45 6.29 5.36
C SER A 89 26.64 6.75 4.15
N LEU A 90 27.31 7.16 3.07
CA LEU A 90 26.68 7.64 1.84
C LEU A 90 26.26 6.50 0.91
N CYS A 91 26.99 5.38 0.93
CA CYS A 91 26.75 4.24 0.04
C CYS A 91 25.99 3.09 0.73
N LEU A 92 25.90 3.06 2.06
CA LEU A 92 25.32 1.95 2.81
C LEU A 92 23.88 1.63 2.39
N CYS A 93 23.03 2.64 2.18
CA CYS A 93 21.67 2.44 1.66
C CYS A 93 21.68 1.79 0.26
N LYS A 94 22.65 2.13 -0.60
CA LYS A 94 22.78 1.53 -1.94
C LYS A 94 23.21 0.06 -1.85
N ILE A 95 24.08 -0.27 -0.90
CA ILE A 95 24.54 -1.64 -0.65
C ILE A 95 23.40 -2.51 -0.11
N LEU A 96 22.60 -1.97 0.81
CA LEU A 96 21.51 -2.71 1.46
C LEU A 96 20.24 -2.78 0.61
N GLY A 97 20.07 -1.85 -0.33
CA GLY A 97 18.91 -1.75 -1.20
C GLY A 97 18.52 -3.07 -1.88
N PRO A 98 19.42 -3.79 -2.57
CA PRO A 98 19.14 -5.09 -3.18
C PRO A 98 18.60 -6.13 -2.19
N PHE A 99 19.17 -6.22 -0.98
CA PHE A 99 18.72 -7.17 0.02
C PHE A 99 17.32 -6.85 0.54
N VAL A 100 17.03 -5.58 0.82
CA VAL A 100 15.70 -5.15 1.26
C VAL A 100 14.68 -5.32 0.14
N ARG A 101 15.03 -5.04 -1.11
CA ARG A 101 14.17 -5.34 -2.28
C ARG A 101 13.86 -6.83 -2.38
N PHE A 102 14.86 -7.68 -2.15
CA PHE A 102 14.69 -9.12 -2.15
C PHE A 102 13.74 -9.59 -1.02
N LYS A 103 13.86 -9.02 0.19
CA LYS A 103 12.90 -9.29 1.29
C LYS A 103 11.48 -8.84 0.98
N LEU A 104 11.32 -7.81 0.14
CA LEU A 104 10.04 -7.26 -0.28
C LEU A 104 9.54 -7.84 -1.62
N LEU A 105 10.18 -8.88 -2.17
CA LEU A 105 9.92 -9.38 -3.51
C LEU A 105 8.42 -9.63 -3.76
N PHE A 106 7.78 -10.37 -2.86
CA PHE A 106 6.37 -10.78 -2.97
C PHE A 106 5.36 -9.86 -2.27
N TRP A 107 5.82 -8.76 -1.67
CA TRP A 107 4.91 -7.80 -1.04
C TRP A 107 4.30 -6.86 -2.09
N ASN A 108 2.98 -6.66 -2.01
CA ASN A 108 2.23 -5.75 -2.87
C ASN A 108 1.40 -4.77 -2.00
N PRO A 109 1.68 -3.46 -2.06
CA PRO A 109 1.02 -2.42 -1.25
C PRO A 109 -0.45 -2.18 -1.62
N LEU A 110 -0.92 -2.67 -2.77
CA LEU A 110 -2.32 -2.53 -3.20
C LEU A 110 -3.22 -3.63 -2.64
N THR A 111 -2.65 -4.78 -2.26
CA THR A 111 -3.42 -5.94 -1.78
C THR A 111 -3.19 -6.25 -0.32
N GLN A 112 -2.01 -5.88 0.20
CA GLN A 112 -1.60 -6.20 1.56
C GLN A 112 -1.06 -4.94 2.22
N PRO A 113 -1.68 -4.48 3.32
CA PRO A 113 -1.15 -3.34 4.04
C PRO A 113 0.24 -3.69 4.53
N LEU A 114 1.09 -2.68 4.66
CA LEU A 114 2.43 -2.87 5.19
C LEU A 114 2.33 -3.52 6.58
N LYS A 115 2.84 -4.77 6.67
CA LYS A 115 2.99 -5.48 7.94
C LYS A 115 3.78 -4.64 8.93
N SER A 116 3.79 -5.02 10.21
CA SER A 116 4.68 -4.34 11.14
C SER A 116 6.12 -4.55 10.70
N LEU A 117 6.72 -3.52 10.09
CA LEU A 117 8.13 -3.56 9.67
C LEU A 117 9.03 -3.94 10.85
N GLU A 118 8.64 -3.51 12.04
CA GLU A 118 9.29 -3.84 13.31
C GLU A 118 9.42 -5.34 13.55
N GLU A 119 8.56 -6.18 12.96
CA GLU A 119 8.62 -7.64 13.08
C GLU A 119 9.70 -8.27 12.19
N GLU A 120 10.17 -7.56 11.18
CA GLU A 120 11.17 -8.05 10.25
C GLU A 120 12.58 -7.96 10.84
N ARG A 121 13.37 -9.03 10.67
CA ARG A 121 14.73 -9.08 11.20
C ARG A 121 15.64 -8.05 10.55
N TRP A 122 15.56 -7.90 9.22
CA TRP A 122 16.31 -6.91 8.47
C TRP A 122 16.02 -5.48 8.96
N TYR A 123 14.76 -5.17 9.30
CA TYR A 123 14.36 -3.87 9.80
C TYR A 123 14.98 -3.60 11.17
N ARG A 124 14.86 -4.55 12.11
CA ARG A 124 15.48 -4.42 13.44
C ARG A 124 16.99 -4.24 13.36
N SER A 125 17.67 -4.94 12.45
CA SER A 125 19.11 -4.78 12.26
C SER A 125 19.50 -3.39 11.78
N LEU A 126 18.69 -2.76 10.92
CA LEU A 126 18.92 -1.38 10.49
C LEU A 126 18.55 -0.37 11.57
N LEU A 127 17.47 -0.60 12.31
CA LEU A 127 17.06 0.25 13.42
C LEU A 127 18.12 0.31 14.54
N LEU A 128 18.77 -0.83 14.82
CA LEU A 128 19.82 -0.95 15.83
C LEU A 128 21.22 -0.67 15.29
N TYR A 129 21.34 -0.23 14.03
CA TYR A 129 22.63 -0.02 13.40
C TYR A 129 23.42 1.10 14.08
N GLY A 130 24.66 0.79 14.47
CA GLY A 130 25.55 1.78 15.09
C GLY A 130 25.18 2.17 16.52
N LEU A 131 24.10 1.64 17.09
CA LEU A 131 23.74 1.92 18.47
C LEU A 131 24.71 1.26 19.45
N THR A 132 25.25 2.07 20.36
CA THR A 132 26.03 1.61 21.51
C THR A 132 25.30 1.91 22.81
N SER A 133 25.65 1.22 23.89
CA SER A 133 25.07 1.45 25.23
C SER A 133 25.43 2.82 25.83
N SER A 134 26.30 3.59 25.18
CA SER A 134 26.78 4.91 25.64
C SER A 134 26.31 6.06 24.75
N GLU A 135 25.37 5.84 23.82
CA GLU A 135 24.88 6.92 22.95
C GLU A 135 24.15 8.02 23.73
N THR A 136 24.46 9.27 23.41
CA THR A 136 23.73 10.46 23.86
C THR A 136 22.99 11.10 22.69
N GLU A 137 22.00 11.94 22.97
CA GLU A 137 21.27 12.67 21.94
C GLU A 137 22.22 13.47 21.04
N GLU A 138 23.25 14.11 21.61
CA GLU A 138 24.23 14.88 20.84
C GLU A 138 25.11 13.98 19.96
N SER A 139 25.41 12.76 20.39
CA SER A 139 26.14 11.76 19.59
C SER A 139 25.31 11.36 18.37
N LEU A 140 24.04 11.02 18.59
CA LEU A 140 23.11 10.59 17.53
C LEU A 140 22.87 11.68 16.49
N VAL A 141 22.71 12.93 16.92
CA VAL A 141 22.53 14.06 15.97
C VAL A 141 23.74 14.25 15.05
N ARG A 142 24.95 13.91 15.50
CA ARG A 142 26.17 13.98 14.68
C ARG A 142 26.39 12.75 13.82
N ASP A 143 25.71 11.64 14.09
CA ASP A 143 25.90 10.40 13.37
C ASP A 143 25.13 10.40 12.04
N PRO A 144 25.82 10.43 10.87
CA PRO A 144 25.16 10.43 9.57
C PRO A 144 24.36 9.15 9.29
N ASP A 145 24.66 8.04 9.99
CA ASP A 145 24.01 6.76 9.80
C ASP A 145 22.65 6.64 10.51
N VAL A 146 22.28 7.58 11.38
CA VAL A 146 20.91 7.65 11.94
C VAL A 146 19.87 7.78 10.83
N MET A 147 20.26 8.38 9.70
CA MET A 147 19.40 8.49 8.52
C MET A 147 19.41 7.24 7.63
N LEU A 148 20.10 6.16 8.00
CA LEU A 148 20.18 4.94 7.20
C LEU A 148 18.80 4.32 6.98
N LEU A 149 18.08 4.02 8.07
CA LEU A 149 16.78 3.38 7.98
C LEU A 149 15.75 4.27 7.24
N PRO A 150 15.59 5.56 7.57
CA PRO A 150 14.76 6.47 6.77
C PRO A 150 15.10 6.46 5.28
N LYS A 151 16.40 6.52 4.92
CA LYS A 151 16.84 6.46 3.51
C LYS A 151 16.51 5.12 2.86
N VAL A 152 16.61 4.00 3.56
CA VAL A 152 16.23 2.68 3.02
C VAL A 152 14.73 2.64 2.74
N VAL A 153 13.90 3.14 3.67
CA VAL A 153 12.45 3.22 3.48
C VAL A 153 12.12 4.10 2.26
N GLU A 154 12.73 5.28 2.17
CA GLU A 154 12.54 6.20 1.05
C GLU A 154 12.99 5.61 -0.30
N LYS A 155 14.21 5.07 -0.38
CA LYS A 155 14.84 4.62 -1.65
C LYS A 155 14.44 3.21 -2.08
N VAL A 156 13.81 2.43 -1.20
CA VAL A 156 13.45 1.04 -1.48
C VAL A 156 11.94 0.84 -1.41
N ILE A 157 11.32 1.17 -0.28
CA ILE A 157 9.89 0.90 -0.06
C ILE A 157 9.05 1.88 -0.89
N LEU A 158 9.28 3.20 -0.77
CA LEU A 158 8.51 4.17 -1.55
C LEU A 158 8.74 4.01 -3.05
N THR A 159 9.97 3.73 -3.49
CA THR A 159 10.24 3.45 -4.91
C THR A 159 9.48 2.21 -5.40
N LYS A 160 9.38 1.14 -4.60
CA LYS A 160 8.56 -0.03 -4.96
C LYS A 160 7.07 0.34 -5.05
N ILE A 161 6.57 1.15 -4.12
CA ILE A 161 5.18 1.64 -4.15
C ILE A 161 4.94 2.45 -5.43
N GLU A 162 5.82 3.39 -5.77
CA GLU A 162 5.73 4.21 -6.99
C GLU A 162 5.59 3.35 -8.24
N VAL A 163 6.47 2.35 -8.40
CA VAL A 163 6.47 1.45 -9.56
C VAL A 163 5.15 0.67 -9.64
N ILE A 164 4.66 0.15 -8.51
CA ILE A 164 3.42 -0.63 -8.46
C ILE A 164 2.20 0.26 -8.73
N VAL A 165 2.18 1.48 -8.18
CA VAL A 165 1.08 2.43 -8.42
C VAL A 165 1.01 2.79 -9.90
N LYS A 166 2.15 3.11 -10.53
CA LYS A 166 2.20 3.40 -11.97
C LYS A 166 1.73 2.23 -12.83
N ALA A 167 2.07 1.00 -12.45
CA ALA A 167 1.80 -0.16 -13.27
C ALA A 167 0.39 -0.75 -13.10
N ALA A 168 -0.15 -0.72 -11.89
CA ALA A 168 -1.27 -1.61 -11.53
C ALA A 168 -2.34 -0.99 -10.62
N TYR A 169 -2.18 0.25 -10.15
CA TYR A 169 -3.22 0.85 -9.29
C TYR A 169 -4.50 1.10 -10.09
N ASN A 170 -5.61 0.53 -9.59
CA ASN A 170 -6.96 0.78 -10.09
C ASN A 170 -7.69 1.75 -9.13
N PRO A 171 -7.92 3.01 -9.53
CA PRO A 171 -8.61 3.99 -8.68
C PRO A 171 -10.09 3.69 -8.42
N LEU A 172 -10.73 2.84 -9.24
CA LEU A 172 -12.10 2.39 -9.02
C LEU A 172 -12.17 1.27 -7.98
N SER A 173 -11.03 0.64 -7.66
CA SER A 173 -10.95 -0.39 -6.65
C SER A 173 -10.84 0.22 -5.25
N THR A 174 -11.93 0.14 -4.48
CA THR A 174 -11.97 0.64 -3.10
C THR A 174 -10.97 -0.11 -2.21
N SER A 175 -10.80 -1.43 -2.41
CA SER A 175 -9.86 -2.24 -1.62
C SER A 175 -8.41 -1.80 -1.86
N GLN A 176 -8.01 -1.59 -3.11
CA GLN A 176 -6.66 -1.10 -3.44
C GLN A 176 -6.42 0.29 -2.87
N THR A 177 -7.40 1.18 -2.99
CA THR A 177 -7.32 2.56 -2.49
C THR A 177 -7.13 2.59 -0.97
N VAL A 178 -7.94 1.84 -0.23
CA VAL A 178 -7.85 1.74 1.24
C VAL A 178 -6.50 1.15 1.66
N CYS A 179 -6.02 0.11 0.96
CA CYS A 179 -4.75 -0.54 1.26
C CYS A 179 -3.55 0.39 1.01
N LEU A 180 -3.56 1.13 -0.10
CA LEU A 180 -2.54 2.11 -0.46
C LEU A 180 -2.50 3.25 0.56
N ILE A 181 -3.67 3.83 0.91
CA ILE A 181 -3.77 4.88 1.92
C ILE A 181 -3.25 4.38 3.27
N GLY A 182 -3.69 3.20 3.73
CA GLY A 182 -3.22 2.64 5.00
C GLY A 182 -1.71 2.45 5.03
N THR A 183 -1.12 2.00 3.92
CA THR A 183 0.33 1.85 3.77
C THR A 183 1.06 3.20 3.82
N LEU A 184 0.60 4.19 3.05
CA LEU A 184 1.22 5.52 3.01
C LEU A 184 1.06 6.26 4.34
N SER A 185 -0.12 6.23 4.95
CA SER A 185 -0.36 6.86 6.26
C SER A 185 0.54 6.28 7.34
N LYS A 186 0.73 4.95 7.36
CA LYS A 186 1.66 4.31 8.29
C LYS A 186 3.11 4.78 8.07
N LEU A 187 3.57 4.81 6.82
CA LEU A 187 4.92 5.28 6.50
C LEU A 187 5.14 6.74 6.91
N LEU A 188 4.17 7.62 6.67
CA LEU A 188 4.26 9.03 7.05
C LEU A 188 4.22 9.23 8.58
N GLN A 189 3.54 8.34 9.31
CA GLN A 189 3.51 8.34 10.77
C GLN A 189 4.85 7.86 11.36
N ASP A 190 5.40 6.78 10.82
CA ASP A 190 6.61 6.13 11.34
C ASP A 190 7.89 6.90 10.95
N PHE A 191 7.87 7.61 9.81
CA PHE A 191 9.04 8.32 9.26
C PHE A 191 8.73 9.79 8.98
N PRO A 192 8.92 10.69 9.97
CA PRO A 192 8.73 12.14 9.79
C PRO A 192 9.63 12.79 8.74
N THR A 193 10.70 12.09 8.33
CA THR A 193 11.58 12.49 7.22
C THR A 193 10.91 12.40 5.84
N LEU A 194 9.77 11.71 5.74
CA LEU A 194 8.96 11.66 4.53
C LEU A 194 8.02 12.87 4.50
N ASP A 195 8.59 14.03 4.21
CA ASP A 195 7.87 15.30 4.13
C ASP A 195 7.62 15.73 2.68
N GLY A 196 7.12 16.96 2.50
CA GLY A 196 6.82 17.53 1.17
C GLY A 196 8.05 17.73 0.27
N ASP A 197 9.26 17.73 0.82
CA ASP A 197 10.51 17.85 0.05
C ASP A 197 11.00 16.49 -0.46
N CYS A 198 10.40 15.39 0.02
CA CYS A 198 10.70 14.05 -0.44
C CYS A 198 10.22 13.84 -1.89
N LYS A 199 11.17 13.91 -2.82
CA LYS A 199 10.92 13.72 -4.27
C LYS A 199 10.23 12.40 -4.59
N ILE A 200 10.61 11.30 -3.93
CA ILE A 200 10.04 9.97 -4.22
C ILE A 200 8.60 9.90 -3.74
N LEU A 201 8.29 10.48 -2.56
CA LEU A 201 6.91 10.59 -2.10
C LEU A 201 6.06 11.38 -3.10
N ASN A 202 6.56 12.52 -3.57
CA ASN A 202 5.88 13.31 -4.60
C ASN A 202 5.66 12.50 -5.89
N CYS A 203 6.63 11.71 -6.35
CA CYS A 203 6.45 10.83 -7.50
C CYS A 203 5.36 9.76 -7.28
N VAL A 204 5.22 9.22 -6.06
CA VAL A 204 4.12 8.30 -5.71
C VAL A 204 2.77 9.02 -5.79
N LEU A 205 2.67 10.23 -5.24
CA LEU A 205 1.45 11.03 -5.24
C LEU A 205 1.06 11.46 -6.66
N GLU A 206 2.02 11.95 -7.44
CA GLU A 206 1.85 12.28 -8.86
C GLU A 206 1.35 11.07 -9.65
N ALA A 207 2.00 9.90 -9.50
CA ALA A 207 1.55 8.67 -10.14
C ALA A 207 0.11 8.29 -9.75
N THR A 208 -0.28 8.50 -8.49
CA THR A 208 -1.63 8.24 -8.02
C THR A 208 -2.63 9.18 -8.67
N VAL A 209 -2.31 10.48 -8.74
CA VAL A 209 -3.14 11.50 -9.41
C VAL A 209 -3.27 11.22 -10.90
N ASP A 210 -2.20 10.81 -11.56
CA ASP A 210 -2.23 10.48 -12.98
C ASP A 210 -3.12 9.27 -13.25
N ARG A 211 -3.03 8.21 -12.42
CA ARG A 211 -3.96 7.07 -12.50
C ARG A 211 -5.42 7.50 -12.29
N LEU A 212 -5.68 8.39 -11.33
CA LEU A 212 -7.02 8.94 -11.10
C LEU A 212 -7.55 9.71 -12.31
N ARG A 213 -6.72 10.54 -12.95
CA ARG A 213 -7.09 11.27 -14.17
C ARG A 213 -7.42 10.31 -15.30
N THR A 214 -6.55 9.33 -15.56
CA THR A 214 -6.79 8.29 -16.57
C THR A 214 -8.11 7.57 -16.33
N ALA A 215 -8.40 7.18 -15.09
CA ALA A 215 -9.69 6.53 -14.77
C ALA A 215 -10.90 7.45 -15.01
N VAL A 216 -10.78 8.75 -14.74
CA VAL A 216 -11.86 9.70 -15.04
C VAL A 216 -12.07 9.87 -16.55
N ASP A 217 -10.99 9.95 -17.31
CA ASP A 217 -11.05 10.15 -18.77
C ASP A 217 -11.54 8.89 -19.51
N ASP A 218 -11.10 7.71 -19.08
CA ASP A 218 -11.34 6.45 -19.78
C ASP A 218 -12.56 5.68 -19.25
N ASP A 219 -12.81 5.71 -17.93
CA ASP A 219 -13.75 4.79 -17.28
C ASP A 219 -15.00 5.48 -16.69
N VAL A 220 -14.98 6.82 -16.52
CA VAL A 220 -16.10 7.56 -15.93
C VAL A 220 -16.87 8.32 -17.00
N PHE A 221 -18.10 7.89 -17.29
CA PHE A 221 -19.00 8.67 -18.14
C PHE A 221 -19.48 9.92 -17.41
N ILE A 222 -19.06 11.10 -17.88
CA ILE A 222 -19.56 12.39 -17.40
C ILE A 222 -20.70 12.85 -18.32
N PRO A 223 -21.97 12.84 -17.88
CA PRO A 223 -23.08 13.27 -18.71
C PRO A 223 -22.95 14.76 -19.06
N ILE A 224 -22.94 15.08 -20.35
CA ILE A 224 -22.75 16.44 -20.90
C ILE A 224 -23.95 17.36 -20.56
N TYR A 225 -25.03 16.83 -20.01
CA TYR A 225 -26.29 17.55 -19.78
C TYR A 225 -26.29 18.56 -18.62
N MET A 226 -25.16 18.80 -17.94
CA MET A 226 -25.11 19.82 -16.87
C MET A 226 -25.21 21.27 -17.38
N ASN A 227 -25.13 21.51 -18.70
CA ASN A 227 -25.22 22.86 -19.27
C ASN A 227 -26.63 23.26 -19.73
N GLU A 228 -27.62 22.37 -19.68
CA GLU A 228 -29.03 22.75 -19.86
C GLU A 228 -29.63 23.08 -18.49
N PHE A 229 -29.18 24.18 -17.88
CA PHE A 229 -30.06 24.86 -16.94
C PHE A 229 -31.29 25.26 -17.73
N PRO A 230 -32.50 24.77 -17.40
CA PRO A 230 -33.69 25.31 -18.01
C PRO A 230 -33.67 26.81 -17.67
N THR A 231 -33.60 27.67 -18.68
CA THR A 231 -33.96 29.08 -18.55
C THR A 231 -35.47 29.17 -18.35
N TYR A 232 -35.99 28.50 -17.32
CA TYR A 232 -37.33 28.68 -16.83
C TYR A 232 -37.21 29.74 -15.76
N TYR A 233 -37.26 31.01 -16.18
CA TYR A 233 -37.70 32.05 -15.26
C TYR A 233 -39.12 31.66 -14.83
N PRO A 234 -39.38 31.32 -13.56
CA PRO A 234 -40.74 31.11 -13.14
C PRO A 234 -41.45 32.47 -13.23
N ASP A 235 -42.64 32.46 -13.83
CA ASP A 235 -43.58 33.57 -13.69
C ASP A 235 -43.72 33.91 -12.19
N PRO A 236 -43.81 35.19 -11.78
CA PRO A 236 -43.74 35.61 -10.37
C PRO A 236 -44.85 35.06 -9.43
N GLY A 237 -45.71 34.14 -9.90
CA GLY A 237 -46.87 33.62 -9.18
C GLY A 237 -46.87 32.13 -8.87
N SER A 238 -45.88 31.34 -9.31
CA SER A 238 -45.84 29.91 -9.03
C SER A 238 -44.48 29.49 -8.51
N ILE A 239 -44.37 29.24 -7.21
CA ILE A 239 -43.24 28.57 -6.59
C ILE A 239 -43.52 27.06 -6.65
N PRO A 240 -42.85 26.24 -7.49
CA PRO A 240 -42.75 24.83 -7.22
C PRO A 240 -41.72 24.65 -6.12
N THR A 241 -42.08 23.93 -5.06
CA THR A 241 -41.12 23.46 -4.07
C THR A 241 -40.00 22.70 -4.78
N PRO A 242 -38.71 23.01 -4.52
CA PRO A 242 -37.63 22.26 -5.11
C PRO A 242 -37.71 20.82 -4.58
N VAL A 243 -37.96 19.88 -5.49
CA VAL A 243 -37.68 18.46 -5.23
C VAL A 243 -36.16 18.37 -5.11
N PHE A 244 -35.66 18.49 -3.88
CA PHE A 244 -34.31 18.13 -3.53
C PHE A 244 -34.14 16.65 -3.91
N LEU A 245 -33.56 16.41 -5.09
CA LEU A 245 -32.88 15.16 -5.38
C LEU A 245 -31.83 15.00 -4.28
N ASN A 246 -32.13 14.07 -3.39
CA ASN A 246 -31.45 13.79 -2.14
C ASN A 246 -30.10 13.13 -2.45
N TRP A 247 -29.16 13.88 -3.02
CA TRP A 247 -27.76 13.48 -3.10
C TRP A 247 -27.12 13.74 -1.73
N LYS A 248 -27.34 12.80 -0.81
CA LYS A 248 -26.49 12.68 0.38
C LYS A 248 -25.12 12.17 -0.08
N CYS A 249 -24.28 13.08 -0.54
CA CYS A 249 -22.83 12.90 -0.40
C CYS A 249 -22.53 12.91 1.10
N SER A 250 -22.39 11.73 1.69
CA SER A 250 -21.84 11.57 3.03
C SER A 250 -20.36 11.91 3.00
N PHE A 251 -20.04 13.20 2.98
CA PHE A 251 -18.71 13.71 3.25
C PHE A 251 -18.52 13.67 4.76
N VAL A 252 -17.77 12.68 5.24
CA VAL A 252 -17.37 12.57 6.65
C VAL A 252 -16.49 13.78 6.97
N ARG A 253 -17.06 14.77 7.65
CA ARG A 253 -16.30 15.85 8.30
C ARG A 253 -15.51 15.24 9.46
N CYS A 254 -14.18 15.28 9.36
CA CYS A 254 -13.29 15.05 10.47
C CYS A 254 -13.46 16.20 11.48
N ASP A 255 -13.95 15.87 12.68
CA ASP A 255 -14.19 16.83 13.76
C ASP A 255 -12.85 17.29 14.37
N LYS A 256 -12.56 18.59 14.26
CA LYS A 256 -11.51 19.28 15.03
C LYS A 256 -12.14 19.74 16.33
N SER A 257 -12.08 18.89 17.36
CA SER A 257 -12.36 19.30 18.74
C SER A 257 -11.61 18.41 19.72
N ARG A 258 -10.39 18.83 20.09
CA ARG A 258 -9.76 18.58 21.40
C ARG A 258 -8.68 19.64 21.64
N ARG A 259 -9.12 20.80 22.10
CA ARG A 259 -8.35 21.73 22.93
C ARG A 259 -9.25 22.20 24.06
N SER A 260 -9.08 21.58 25.23
CA SER A 260 -9.17 22.18 26.56
C SER A 260 -8.73 21.11 27.55
#